data_AF-A0A162I623-F1
#
_entry.id   AF-A0A162I623-F1
#
_cell.length_a   1.000
_cell.length_b   1.000
_cell.length_c   1.000
_cell.angle_alpha   90.00
_cell.angle_beta   90.00
_cell.angle_gamma   90.00
#
_symmetry.space_group_name_H-M   'P 1'
#
loop_
_entity.id
_entity.type
_entity.pdbx_description
1 polymer ?
#
loop_
_entity_poly.entity_id
_entity_poly.type
_entity_poly.pdbx_seq_one_letter_code
_entity_poly.pdbx_strand_id
1 'polypeptide(L)'
;MSEPSYTYIRVSKTDALESSAQKYRHLRLQGLESSPESFSSTYETEAAFSNDDWIQRLSAPDRETFICVANAAGEQDAPGIGDWVGQVTLRGPICLGSFFFRRIEAAAAAADFAERRSTTFNSGSHIHAKSMYDLW
;
A
#
# COMPACT_ATOMS: atom_id res chain seq x y z
N MET A 1 -8.16 35.78 2.79
CA MET A 1 -7.47 34.57 2.31
C MET A 1 -8.54 33.72 1.64
N SER A 2 -8.39 33.37 0.36
CA SER A 2 -9.32 32.47 -0.32
C SER A 2 -9.22 31.08 0.31
N GLU A 3 -10.35 30.41 0.52
CA GLU A 3 -10.33 29.02 0.99
C GLU A 3 -9.70 28.10 -0.07
N PRO A 4 -8.89 27.12 0.34
CA PRO A 4 -8.36 26.12 -0.57
C PRO A 4 -9.51 25.26 -1.11
N SER A 5 -9.52 25.05 -2.43
CA SER A 5 -10.46 24.12 -3.06
C SER A 5 -9.79 22.77 -3.27
N TYR A 6 -10.57 21.69 -3.10
CA TYR A 6 -10.06 20.33 -3.24
C TYR A 6 -10.82 19.58 -4.33
N THR A 7 -10.10 18.81 -5.12
CA THR A 7 -10.66 17.87 -6.10
C THR A 7 -10.19 16.45 -5.80
N TYR A 8 -10.97 15.45 -6.22
CA TYR A 8 -10.66 14.05 -6.02
C TYR A 8 -10.53 13.37 -7.37
N ILE A 9 -9.41 12.68 -7.57
CA ILE A 9 -9.12 11.97 -8.81
C ILE A 9 -8.85 10.50 -8.52
N ARG A 10 -9.32 9.62 -9.40
CA ARG A 10 -8.84 8.24 -9.48
C ARG A 10 -7.58 8.23 -10.35
N VAL A 11 -6.52 7.60 -9.87
CA VAL A 11 -5.28 7.46 -10.65
C VAL A 11 -5.53 6.47 -11.79
N SER A 12 -5.22 6.87 -13.03
CA SER A 12 -5.29 5.97 -14.17
C SER A 12 -4.23 4.88 -14.07
N LYS A 13 -4.58 3.65 -14.43
CA LYS A 13 -3.63 2.51 -14.48
C LYS A 13 -2.87 2.43 -15.79
N THR A 14 -3.25 3.23 -16.78
CA THR A 14 -2.70 3.20 -18.14
C THR A 14 -2.12 4.54 -18.57
N ASP A 15 -2.71 5.64 -18.12
CA ASP A 15 -2.36 6.99 -18.58
C ASP A 15 -1.49 7.71 -17.56
N ALA A 16 -0.42 8.36 -18.02
CA ALA A 16 0.46 9.18 -17.20
C ALA A 16 0.94 8.46 -15.90
N LEU A 17 1.16 7.14 -16.00
CA LEU A 17 1.46 6.29 -14.85
C LEU A 17 2.81 6.65 -14.21
N GLU A 18 3.81 6.96 -15.04
CA GLU A 18 5.14 7.42 -14.63
C GLU A 18 5.07 8.67 -13.74
N SER A 19 4.43 9.74 -14.23
CA SER A 19 4.30 10.99 -13.47
C SER A 19 3.41 10.82 -12.24
N SER A 20 2.38 9.97 -12.33
CA SER A 20 1.54 9.62 -11.18
C SER A 20 2.31 8.85 -10.11
N ALA A 21 3.21 7.93 -10.50
CA ALA A 21 4.06 7.18 -9.60
C ALA A 21 5.05 8.10 -8.86
N GLN A 22 5.60 9.09 -9.54
CA GLN A 22 6.47 10.09 -8.92
C GLN A 22 5.73 10.95 -7.88
N LYS A 23 4.53 11.44 -8.21
CA LYS A 23 3.69 12.19 -7.26
C LYS A 23 3.25 11.32 -6.07
N TYR A 24 2.86 10.08 -6.33
CA TYR A 24 2.50 9.10 -5.29
C TYR A 24 3.67 8.83 -4.34
N ARG A 25 4.86 8.57 -4.88
CA ARG A 25 6.10 8.37 -4.11
C ARG A 25 6.36 9.59 -3.23
N HIS A 26 6.30 10.80 -3.80
CA HIS A 26 6.56 12.03 -3.06
C HIS A 26 5.61 12.19 -1.87
N LEU A 27 4.29 12.06 -2.10
CA LEU A 27 3.28 12.17 -1.05
C LEU A 27 3.49 11.12 0.05
N ARG A 28 3.78 9.88 -0.34
CA ARG A 28 4.00 8.77 0.59
C ARG A 28 5.23 8.99 1.47
N LEU A 29 6.34 9.43 0.89
CA LEU A 29 7.58 9.72 1.63
C LEU A 29 7.42 10.92 2.57
N GLN A 30 6.71 11.98 2.15
CA GLN A 30 6.37 13.10 3.05
C GLN A 30 5.51 12.65 4.25
N GLY A 31 4.57 11.73 4.02
CA GLY A 31 3.79 11.12 5.10
C GLY A 31 4.67 10.37 6.09
N LEU A 32 5.63 9.58 5.60
CA LEU A 32 6.59 8.85 6.43
C LEU A 32 7.50 9.76 7.25
N GLU A 33 7.98 10.87 6.67
CA GLU A 33 8.79 11.86 7.40
C GLU A 33 7.98 12.58 8.48
N SER A 34 6.75 12.99 8.16
CA SER A 34 5.92 13.81 9.05
C SER A 34 5.22 13.00 10.14
N SER A 35 4.95 11.71 9.92
CA SER A 35 4.17 10.88 10.83
C SER A 35 4.55 9.40 10.73
N PRO A 36 5.80 9.02 11.06
CA PRO A 36 6.32 7.66 10.86
C PRO A 36 5.50 6.59 11.58
N GLU A 37 5.00 6.87 12.78
CA GLU A 37 4.16 5.97 13.59
C GLU A 37 2.83 5.58 12.93
N SER A 38 2.37 6.37 11.94
CA SER A 38 1.14 6.09 11.18
C SER A 38 1.34 5.06 10.06
N PHE A 39 2.59 4.62 9.83
CA PHE A 39 2.96 3.72 8.76
C PHE A 39 3.58 2.44 9.29
N SER A 40 3.39 1.35 8.55
CA SER A 40 4.01 0.05 8.82
C SER A 40 5.38 -0.12 8.17
N SER A 41 5.91 0.93 7.54
CA SER A 41 7.20 0.97 6.85
C SER A 41 7.99 2.20 7.32
N THR A 42 9.24 2.31 6.88
CA THR A 42 10.14 3.43 7.19
C THR A 42 10.45 4.24 5.94
N TYR A 43 10.82 5.50 6.12
CA TYR A 43 11.25 6.37 5.03
C TYR A 43 12.40 5.75 4.26
N GLU A 44 13.43 5.25 4.94
CA GLU A 44 14.63 4.69 4.32
C GLU A 44 14.29 3.47 3.45
N THR A 45 13.36 2.63 3.93
CA THR A 45 12.91 1.45 3.18
C THR A 45 12.14 1.86 1.93
N GLU A 46 11.17 2.79 2.05
CA GLU A 46 10.37 3.20 0.89
C GLU A 46 11.16 4.08 -0.09
N ALA A 47 12.09 4.91 0.38
CA ALA A 47 12.91 5.79 -0.46
C ALA A 47 13.85 4.98 -1.37
N ALA A 48 14.25 3.78 -0.94
CA ALA A 48 15.09 2.86 -1.69
C ALA A 48 14.35 2.14 -2.84
N PHE A 49 13.01 2.15 -2.86
CA PHE A 49 12.26 1.54 -3.96
C PHE A 49 12.52 2.27 -5.28
N SER A 50 12.65 1.48 -6.33
CA SER A 50 12.83 1.96 -7.69
C SER A 50 11.54 2.59 -8.21
N ASN A 51 11.64 3.37 -9.27
CA ASN A 51 10.47 3.96 -9.90
C ASN A 51 9.51 2.89 -10.43
N ASP A 52 10.03 1.78 -10.97
CA ASP A 52 9.23 0.65 -11.46
C ASP A 52 8.41 -0.01 -10.33
N ASP A 53 8.93 -0.08 -9.10
CA ASP A 53 8.18 -0.57 -7.95
C ASP A 53 6.93 0.29 -7.67
N TRP A 54 7.07 1.62 -7.79
CA TRP A 54 5.96 2.56 -7.61
C TRP A 54 4.93 2.47 -8.74
N ILE A 55 5.38 2.30 -9.99
CA ILE A 55 4.51 2.03 -11.14
C ILE A 55 3.73 0.73 -10.92
N GLN A 56 4.41 -0.33 -10.47
CA GLN A 56 3.78 -1.63 -10.21
C GLN A 56 2.72 -1.52 -9.10
N ARG A 57 2.98 -0.75 -8.04
CA ARG A 57 2.03 -0.49 -6.96
C ARG A 57 0.75 0.20 -7.46
N LEU A 58 0.88 1.21 -8.32
CA LEU A 58 -0.27 1.95 -8.86
C LEU A 58 -1.04 1.16 -9.93
N SER A 59 -0.36 0.37 -10.75
CA SER A 59 -0.99 -0.44 -11.81
C SER A 59 -1.54 -1.78 -11.34
N ALA A 60 -1.32 -2.14 -10.07
CA ALA A 60 -1.79 -3.40 -9.50
C ALA A 60 -3.30 -3.61 -9.75
N PRO A 61 -3.71 -4.75 -10.34
CA PRO A 61 -5.09 -4.96 -10.75
C PRO A 61 -6.06 -5.07 -9.55
N ASP A 62 -5.56 -5.48 -8.38
CA ASP A 62 -6.35 -5.63 -7.15
C ASP A 62 -6.38 -4.36 -6.29
N ARG A 63 -5.85 -3.23 -6.77
CA ARG A 63 -5.80 -1.96 -6.04
C ARG A 63 -6.41 -0.82 -6.85
N GLU A 64 -7.10 0.10 -6.18
CA GLU A 64 -7.58 1.34 -6.77
C GLU A 64 -7.14 2.52 -5.90
N THR A 65 -6.41 3.46 -6.48
CA THR A 65 -5.86 4.61 -5.76
C THR A 65 -6.63 5.87 -6.12
N PHE A 66 -7.09 6.58 -5.10
CA PHE A 66 -7.73 7.87 -5.19
C PHE A 66 -6.91 8.91 -4.46
N ILE A 67 -6.86 10.12 -5.00
CA ILE A 67 -6.03 11.22 -4.53
C ILE A 67 -6.91 12.43 -4.25
N CYS A 68 -6.64 13.11 -3.14
CA CYS A 68 -7.12 14.46 -2.87
C CYS A 68 -6.07 15.45 -3.40
N VAL A 69 -6.50 16.34 -4.28
CA VAL A 69 -5.68 17.37 -4.91
C VAL A 69 -6.12 18.73 -4.37
N ALA A 70 -5.19 19.47 -3.77
CA ALA A 70 -5.40 20.87 -3.42
C ALA A 70 -5.15 21.73 -4.67
N ASN A 71 -6.16 22.48 -5.09
CA ASN A 71 -6.01 23.40 -6.22
C ASN A 71 -5.52 24.75 -5.71
N ALA A 72 -4.54 25.33 -6.39
CA ALA A 72 -4.15 26.71 -6.15
C ALA A 72 -5.33 27.66 -6.44
N ALA A 73 -5.42 28.75 -5.69
CA ALA A 73 -6.48 29.74 -5.88
C ALA A 73 -6.42 30.31 -7.31
N GLY A 74 -7.38 29.94 -8.16
CA GLY A 74 -7.48 30.38 -9.55
C GLY A 74 -7.30 29.28 -10.61
N GLU A 75 -6.93 28.06 -10.23
CA GLU A 75 -6.78 26.91 -11.15
C GLU A 75 -7.91 25.90 -10.91
N GLN A 76 -9.12 26.22 -11.33
CA GLN A 76 -10.31 25.37 -11.10
C GLN A 76 -10.53 24.29 -12.17
N ASP A 77 -9.83 24.35 -13.31
CA ASP A 77 -10.32 23.70 -14.55
C ASP A 77 -9.45 22.57 -15.12
N ALA A 78 -8.35 22.18 -14.47
CA ALA A 78 -7.50 21.09 -14.96
C ALA A 78 -7.34 19.95 -13.92
N PRO A 79 -8.03 18.81 -14.09
CA PRO A 79 -7.89 17.65 -13.21
C PRO A 79 -6.43 17.17 -13.16
N GLY A 80 -5.85 17.11 -11.96
CA GLY A 80 -4.52 16.52 -11.73
C GLY A 80 -3.31 17.48 -11.80
N ILE A 81 -3.52 18.78 -12.02
CA ILE A 81 -2.44 19.79 -12.05
C ILE A 81 -2.04 20.28 -10.64
N GLY A 82 -2.92 20.19 -9.64
CA GLY A 82 -2.63 20.64 -8.27
C GLY A 82 -1.74 19.71 -7.42
N ASP A 83 -1.53 20.14 -6.18
CA ASP A 83 -0.71 19.45 -5.18
C ASP A 83 -1.46 18.25 -4.60
N TRP A 84 -0.84 17.07 -4.62
CA TRP A 84 -1.41 15.89 -3.99
C TRP A 84 -1.22 16.00 -2.48
N VAL A 85 -2.31 16.05 -1.73
CA VAL A 85 -2.30 16.31 -0.28
C VAL A 85 -2.86 15.14 0.54
N GLY A 86 -3.42 14.14 -0.12
CA GLY A 86 -3.94 12.95 0.54
C GLY A 86 -4.20 11.82 -0.45
N GLN A 87 -4.19 10.60 0.06
CA GLN A 87 -4.42 9.40 -0.75
C GLN A 87 -5.25 8.37 0.02
N VAL A 88 -6.01 7.58 -0.73
CA VAL A 88 -6.62 6.35 -0.25
C VAL A 88 -6.45 5.27 -1.31
N THR A 89 -5.90 4.13 -0.90
CA THR A 89 -5.79 2.95 -1.76
C THR A 89 -6.77 1.90 -1.26
N LEU A 90 -7.74 1.57 -2.10
CA LEU A 90 -8.69 0.49 -1.85
C LEU A 90 -8.13 -0.80 -2.45
N ARG A 91 -8.25 -1.91 -1.73
CA ARG A 91 -7.85 -3.23 -2.22
C ARG A 91 -9.08 -4.12 -2.43
N GLY A 92 -9.21 -4.69 -3.61
CA GLY A 92 -10.29 -5.61 -4.00
C GLY A 92 -11.04 -5.16 -5.27
N PRO A 93 -12.08 -5.91 -5.69
CA PRO A 93 -12.67 -7.08 -5.03
C PRO A 93 -11.77 -8.33 -5.11
N ILE A 94 -11.51 -8.94 -3.96
CA ILE A 94 -10.73 -10.17 -3.87
C ILE A 94 -11.70 -11.35 -4.09
N CYS A 95 -11.56 -12.10 -5.18
CA CYS A 95 -12.40 -13.26 -5.47
C CYS A 95 -12.41 -14.25 -4.29
N LEU A 96 -13.59 -14.70 -3.85
CA LEU A 96 -13.79 -15.58 -2.69
C LEU A 96 -12.93 -16.86 -2.74
N GLY A 97 -12.63 -17.37 -3.94
CA GLY A 97 -11.74 -18.52 -4.14
C GLY A 97 -10.32 -18.32 -3.58
N SER A 98 -9.81 -17.09 -3.56
CA SER A 98 -8.50 -16.76 -2.96
C SER A 98 -8.52 -16.71 -1.42
N PHE A 99 -9.70 -16.55 -0.80
CA PHE A 99 -9.87 -16.70 0.65
C PHE A 99 -9.95 -18.18 1.07
N PHE A 100 -10.53 -19.04 0.22
CA PHE A 100 -10.73 -20.45 0.55
C PHE A 100 -9.40 -21.22 0.66
N PHE A 101 -8.42 -20.87 -0.18
CA PHE A 101 -7.08 -21.48 -0.14
C PHE A 101 -6.34 -21.17 1.18
N ARG A 102 -6.46 -19.94 1.71
CA ARG A 102 -5.80 -19.55 2.97
C ARG A 102 -6.44 -20.15 4.22
N ARG A 103 -7.74 -20.48 4.19
CA ARG A 103 -8.43 -21.05 5.35
C ARG A 103 -8.04 -22.51 5.63
N ILE A 104 -7.78 -23.28 4.57
CA ILE A 104 -7.34 -24.68 4.73
C ILE A 104 -5.89 -24.75 5.18
N GLU A 105 -4.99 -23.91 4.64
CA GLU A 105 -3.59 -23.93 5.09
C GLU A 105 -3.41 -23.41 6.51
N ALA A 106 -4.14 -22.37 6.93
CA ALA A 106 -4.09 -21.89 8.31
C ALA A 106 -4.64 -22.94 9.30
N ALA A 107 -5.71 -23.64 8.95
CA ALA A 107 -6.26 -24.72 9.76
C ALA A 107 -5.34 -25.94 9.80
N ALA A 108 -4.73 -26.31 8.66
CA ALA A 108 -3.77 -27.40 8.57
C ALA A 108 -2.48 -27.08 9.35
N ALA A 109 -1.96 -25.85 9.25
CA ALA A 109 -0.82 -25.40 10.03
C ALA A 109 -1.13 -25.35 11.54
N ALA A 110 -2.34 -24.94 11.94
CA ALA A 110 -2.77 -24.99 13.32
C ALA A 110 -2.89 -26.43 13.85
N ALA A 111 -3.38 -27.36 13.02
CA ALA A 111 -3.47 -28.78 13.35
C ALA A 111 -2.07 -29.42 13.48
N ASP A 112 -1.18 -29.18 12.51
CA ASP A 112 0.21 -29.66 12.50
C ASP A 112 1.03 -29.07 13.67
N PHE A 113 0.78 -27.80 14.03
CA PHE A 113 1.39 -27.17 15.20
C PHE A 113 0.88 -27.74 16.54
N ALA A 114 -0.42 -28.04 16.63
CA ALA A 114 -0.99 -28.71 17.79
C ALA A 114 -0.45 -30.15 17.95
N GLU A 115 -0.25 -30.85 16.84
CA GLU A 115 0.31 -32.22 16.82
C GLU A 115 1.80 -32.24 17.20
N ARG A 116 2.61 -31.28 16.73
CA ARG A 116 4.03 -31.16 17.08
C ARG A 116 4.30 -30.70 18.52
N ARG A 117 3.36 -29.98 19.15
CA ARG A 117 3.41 -29.66 20.60
C ARG A 117 3.16 -30.88 21.49
N SER A 118 2.52 -31.92 20.97
CA SER A 118 2.36 -33.20 21.68
C SER A 118 3.65 -34.04 21.67
N THR A 119 4.54 -33.81 20.69
CA THR A 119 5.72 -34.66 20.43
C THR A 119 7.08 -34.03 20.65
N THR A 120 7.19 -32.74 21.01
CA THR A 120 8.51 -32.12 21.22
C THR A 120 8.54 -31.19 22.44
N PHE A 121 8.75 -31.78 23.62
CA PHE A 121 9.52 -31.14 24.68
C PHE A 121 10.98 -31.53 24.47
N ASN A 122 11.71 -30.83 23.59
CA ASN A 122 13.10 -30.40 23.84
C ASN A 122 13.71 -29.64 22.65
N SER A 123 14.61 -28.73 22.98
CA SER A 123 15.61 -28.04 22.14
C SER A 123 15.12 -26.96 21.17
N GLY A 124 15.56 -25.73 21.47
CA GLY A 124 15.27 -24.53 20.71
C GLY A 124 15.96 -24.50 19.36
N SER A 125 15.29 -23.89 18.39
CA SER A 125 15.90 -23.39 17.16
C SER A 125 15.01 -22.28 16.61
N HIS A 126 15.64 -21.14 16.32
CA HIS A 126 15.01 -19.95 15.76
C HIS A 126 14.42 -20.27 14.37
N ILE A 127 13.12 -20.06 14.21
CA ILE A 127 12.47 -20.05 12.91
C ILE A 127 12.48 -18.62 12.36
N HIS A 128 13.07 -18.43 11.18
CA HIS A 128 13.06 -17.17 10.45
C HIS A 128 11.73 -17.08 9.69
N ALA A 129 10.77 -16.33 10.22
CA ALA A 129 9.49 -16.08 9.55
C ALA A 129 9.70 -15.08 8.41
N LYS A 130 9.43 -15.51 7.17
CA LYS A 130 9.34 -14.62 6.01
C LYS A 130 8.25 -13.59 6.29
N SER A 131 8.62 -12.32 6.29
CA SER A 131 7.76 -11.28 6.84
C SER A 131 6.59 -10.91 5.94
N MET A 132 5.47 -10.63 6.59
CA MET A 132 4.16 -10.22 6.09
C MET A 132 4.14 -8.77 5.54
N TYR A 133 5.29 -8.24 5.11
CA TYR A 133 5.45 -6.80 4.80
C TYR A 133 5.17 -6.41 3.34
N ASP A 134 4.86 -7.35 2.44
CA ASP A 134 4.53 -7.04 1.03
C ASP A 134 3.05 -6.66 0.80
N LEU A 135 2.31 -6.31 1.86
CA LEU A 135 0.86 -6.08 1.79
C LEU A 135 0.42 -4.62 1.85
N TRP A 136 1.35 -3.66 1.85
CA TRP A 136 1.03 -2.23 1.83
C TRP A 136 1.86 -1.52 0.75
#